data_AF-A0A7J4T5A2-F1
#
_entry.id   AF-A0A7J4T5A2-F1
#
_cell.length_a   1.000
_cell.length_b   1.000
_cell.length_c   1.000
_cell.angle_alpha   90.00
_cell.angle_beta   90.00
_cell.angle_gamma   90.00
#
_symmetry.space_group_name_H-M   'P 1'
#
loop_
_entity.id
_entity.type
_entity.pdbx_description
1 polymer ?
#
loop_
_entity_poly.entity_id
_entity_poly.type
_entity_poly.pdbx_seq_one_letter_code
_entity_poly.pdbx_strand_id
1 'polypeptide(L)'
;MEAALSLPATLVAKLIEDAERHGMSVDEYCRAILSESRAGDRSSAQAAVINEPSLDDLKLEQLSVERLSLTAVGRTFESGALSGHINRLLPLKIGCRVLWSLLSDEGVGPTIREFREEMWSRVGSLRDYLRMIDEDYARPRGDRLHASFPNSSDAAIKRFLNQYIIRKSGLNAEQSSGAMIDFGLIGISDTGRVQFTEVGRNFSLLSNPVLDEEDHRGPSLSADEQVLILSQIRTEMMREWKFMRHVLDGIHVGSNTPTSLLARINRRYGPGTKADWSASVMPHMRSGVLGRMQALGLVKRTFIENRVEYRVTPLALVILEADVV
;
A
#
# COMPACT_ATOMS: atom_id res chain seq x y z
N MET A 1 40.52 16.76 -25.19
CA MET A 1 40.89 16.70 -23.76
C MET A 1 39.68 16.20 -23.01
N GLU A 2 39.66 14.91 -22.65
CA GLU A 2 38.63 14.38 -21.75
C GLU A 2 38.80 15.03 -20.39
N ALA A 3 37.72 15.63 -19.88
CA ALA A 3 37.69 16.16 -18.53
C ALA A 3 37.80 14.98 -17.57
N ALA A 4 38.90 14.89 -16.83
CA ALA A 4 39.05 13.92 -15.76
C ALA A 4 37.93 14.16 -14.75
N LEU A 5 36.98 13.22 -14.67
CA LEU A 5 35.94 13.18 -13.65
C LEU A 5 36.62 13.06 -12.28
N SER A 6 36.72 14.18 -11.56
CA SER A 6 37.21 14.18 -10.18
C SER A 6 36.08 13.73 -9.26
N LEU A 7 36.30 12.64 -8.53
CA LEU A 7 35.37 12.15 -7.52
C LEU A 7 35.38 13.09 -6.29
N PRO A 8 34.24 13.31 -5.62
CA PRO A 8 34.21 14.07 -4.38
C PRO A 8 35.16 13.47 -3.33
N ALA A 9 35.95 14.31 -2.65
CA ALA A 9 36.94 13.85 -1.66
C ALA A 9 36.35 12.98 -0.54
N THR A 10 35.09 13.22 -0.17
CA THR A 10 34.35 12.43 0.83
C THR A 10 34.06 11.01 0.34
N LEU A 11 33.80 10.83 -0.96
CA LEU A 11 33.60 9.53 -1.56
C LEU A 11 34.91 8.75 -1.64
N VAL A 12 36.00 9.44 -2.00
CA VAL A 12 37.35 8.84 -2.07
C VAL A 12 37.80 8.37 -0.68
N ALA A 13 37.63 9.18 0.36
CA ALA A 13 37.98 8.80 1.73
C ALA A 13 37.21 7.56 2.20
N LYS A 14 35.91 7.48 1.87
CA LYS A 14 35.07 6.34 2.21
C LYS A 14 35.47 5.06 1.45
N LEU A 15 35.79 5.17 0.16
CA LEU A 15 36.26 4.04 -0.64
C LEU A 15 37.59 3.48 -0.11
N ILE A 16 38.48 4.35 0.39
CA ILE A 16 39.72 3.94 1.03
C ILE A 16 39.44 3.20 2.34
N GLU A 17 38.61 3.77 3.22
CA GLU A 17 38.26 3.15 4.51
C GLU A 17 37.63 1.76 4.32
N ASP A 18 36.69 1.66 3.37
CA ASP A 18 35.99 0.40 3.10
C ASP A 18 36.94 -0.64 2.45
N ALA A 19 37.84 -0.22 1.54
CA ALA A 19 38.84 -1.11 0.95
C ALA A 19 39.80 -1.67 2.01
N GLU A 20 40.28 -0.81 2.92
CA GLU A 20 41.13 -1.22 4.06
C GLU A 20 40.41 -2.21 4.98
N ARG A 21 39.13 -1.96 5.29
CA ARG A 21 38.32 -2.88 6.11
C ARG A 21 38.19 -4.26 5.48
N HIS A 22 38.20 -4.34 4.15
CA HIS A 22 38.12 -5.58 3.39
C HIS A 22 39.50 -6.18 3.04
N GLY A 23 40.60 -5.55 3.46
CA GLY A 23 41.96 -6.01 3.16
C GLY A 23 42.28 -5.97 1.66
N MET A 24 41.60 -5.11 0.89
CA MET A 24 41.73 -4.97 -0.56
C MET A 24 42.39 -3.64 -0.90
N SER A 25 43.01 -3.56 -2.07
CA SER A 25 43.32 -2.24 -2.66
C SER A 25 42.04 -1.52 -3.09
N VAL A 26 42.08 -0.19 -3.18
CA VAL A 26 40.93 0.63 -3.60
C VAL A 26 40.44 0.21 -5.00
N ASP A 27 41.35 -0.16 -5.90
CA ASP A 27 41.00 -0.62 -7.24
C ASP A 27 40.33 -2.01 -7.21
N GLU A 28 40.83 -2.95 -6.41
CA GLU A 28 40.19 -4.26 -6.20
C GLU A 28 38.81 -4.12 -5.57
N TYR A 29 38.66 -3.24 -4.57
CA TYR A 29 37.38 -2.97 -3.92
C TYR A 29 36.38 -2.32 -4.89
N CYS A 30 36.82 -1.34 -5.70
CA CYS A 30 36.00 -0.77 -6.76
C CYS A 30 35.55 -1.84 -7.77
N ARG A 31 36.47 -2.71 -8.21
CA ARG A 31 36.14 -3.83 -9.11
C ARG A 31 35.19 -4.84 -8.46
N ALA A 32 35.30 -5.08 -7.17
CA ALA A 32 34.41 -5.97 -6.41
C ALA A 32 32.99 -5.39 -6.32
N ILE A 33 32.84 -4.10 -5.99
CA ILE A 33 31.52 -3.43 -5.97
C ILE A 33 30.90 -3.42 -7.38
N LEU A 34 31.72 -3.13 -8.40
CA LEU A 34 31.28 -3.11 -9.80
C LEU A 34 30.98 -4.51 -10.35
N SER A 35 31.63 -5.55 -9.83
CA SER A 35 31.36 -6.94 -10.20
C SER A 35 30.15 -7.49 -9.46
N GLU A 36 29.88 -7.11 -8.21
CA GLU A 36 28.64 -7.42 -7.49
C GLU A 36 27.43 -6.77 -8.15
N SER A 37 27.55 -5.52 -8.60
CA SER A 37 26.49 -4.84 -9.37
C SER A 37 26.29 -5.44 -10.77
N ARG A 38 27.31 -6.08 -11.37
CA ARG A 38 27.19 -6.85 -12.62
C ARG A 38 26.80 -8.33 -12.40
N ALA A 39 27.03 -8.89 -11.22
CA ALA A 39 26.60 -10.23 -10.84
C ALA A 39 25.10 -10.27 -10.50
N GLY A 40 24.54 -9.15 -10.00
CA GLY A 40 23.10 -8.91 -9.97
C GLY A 40 22.44 -8.94 -11.37
N ASP A 41 23.20 -8.61 -12.42
CA ASP A 41 22.74 -8.62 -13.83
C ASP A 41 23.01 -9.95 -14.56
N ARG A 42 23.80 -10.88 -14.01
CA ARG A 42 24.18 -12.15 -14.67
C ARG A 42 23.68 -13.42 -13.98
N SER A 43 23.11 -13.32 -12.78
CA SER A 43 22.37 -14.41 -12.12
C SER A 43 20.98 -14.67 -12.74
N SER A 44 20.50 -13.76 -13.59
CA SER A 44 19.22 -13.85 -14.33
C SER A 44 19.22 -14.82 -15.52
N ALA A 45 20.27 -15.61 -15.72
CA ALA A 45 20.41 -16.54 -16.86
C ALA A 45 20.47 -18.03 -16.46
N GLN A 46 19.97 -18.41 -15.28
CA GLN A 46 19.57 -19.79 -15.00
C GLN A 46 18.05 -19.87 -14.97
N ALA A 47 17.49 -20.31 -16.11
CA ALA A 47 16.12 -20.76 -16.31
C ALA A 47 15.09 -20.14 -15.36
N ALA A 48 14.80 -18.85 -15.56
CA ALA A 48 13.51 -18.33 -15.13
C ALA A 48 12.46 -19.14 -15.90
N VAL A 49 11.84 -20.09 -15.22
CA VAL A 49 10.49 -20.51 -15.57
C VAL A 49 9.73 -19.19 -15.69
N ILE A 50 9.35 -18.84 -16.91
CA ILE A 50 8.42 -17.73 -17.14
C ILE A 50 7.10 -18.26 -16.59
N ASN A 51 6.95 -18.21 -15.26
CA ASN A 51 5.65 -18.36 -14.64
C ASN A 51 4.85 -17.20 -15.21
N GLU A 52 3.78 -17.53 -15.93
CA GLU A 52 2.81 -16.53 -16.33
C GLU A 52 2.43 -15.72 -15.09
N PRO A 53 2.36 -14.39 -15.19
CA PRO A 53 1.90 -13.58 -14.09
C PRO A 53 0.51 -14.09 -13.69
N SER A 54 0.41 -14.68 -12.50
CA SER A 54 -0.83 -15.25 -11.99
C SER A 54 -1.04 -14.82 -10.54
N LEU A 55 -2.31 -14.80 -10.13
CA LEU A 55 -2.74 -14.62 -8.75
C LEU A 55 -3.03 -15.96 -8.07
N ASP A 56 -2.82 -17.10 -8.75
CA ASP A 56 -3.24 -18.41 -8.26
C ASP A 56 -2.60 -18.74 -6.91
N ASP A 57 -1.31 -18.44 -6.72
CA ASP A 57 -0.61 -18.67 -5.45
C ASP A 57 -1.10 -17.78 -4.29
N LEU A 58 -1.96 -16.79 -4.58
CA LEU A 58 -2.60 -15.91 -3.60
C LEU A 58 -4.08 -16.24 -3.37
N LYS A 59 -4.65 -17.25 -4.07
CA LYS A 59 -6.03 -17.72 -3.87
C LYS A 59 -6.18 -18.42 -2.52
N LEU A 60 -7.39 -18.35 -1.95
CA LEU A 60 -7.72 -19.05 -0.68
C LEU A 60 -7.36 -20.53 -0.70
N GLU A 61 -7.72 -21.22 -1.79
CA GLU A 61 -7.55 -22.67 -1.94
C GLU A 61 -6.07 -23.11 -1.97
N GLN A 62 -5.15 -22.20 -2.28
CA GLN A 62 -3.71 -22.49 -2.33
C GLN A 62 -3.00 -22.21 -0.99
N LEU A 63 -3.71 -21.64 0.00
CA LEU A 63 -3.12 -21.18 1.25
C LEU A 63 -3.57 -22.03 2.45
N SER A 64 -2.60 -22.51 3.22
CA SER A 64 -2.84 -23.36 4.40
C SER A 64 -3.28 -22.52 5.60
N VAL A 65 -4.50 -22.75 6.08
CA VAL A 65 -5.11 -22.05 7.22
C VAL A 65 -4.37 -22.36 8.53
N GLU A 66 -3.73 -23.53 8.61
CA GLU A 66 -2.93 -23.99 9.76
C GLU A 66 -1.79 -23.01 10.09
N ARG A 67 -1.25 -22.34 9.06
CA ARG A 67 -0.18 -21.34 9.21
C ARG A 67 -0.66 -20.03 9.85
N LEU A 68 -1.96 -19.80 9.99
CA LEU A 68 -2.52 -18.59 10.63
C LEU A 68 -2.65 -18.73 12.16
N SER A 69 -1.89 -19.64 12.78
CA SER A 69 -1.97 -19.97 14.20
C SER A 69 -1.47 -18.85 15.12
N LEU A 70 -0.50 -18.05 14.67
CA LEU A 70 0.12 -16.99 15.46
C LEU A 70 -0.37 -15.59 15.07
N THR A 71 -0.58 -14.74 16.07
CA THR A 71 -0.94 -13.34 15.90
C THR A 71 -0.07 -12.43 16.76
N ALA A 72 0.24 -11.22 16.27
CA ALA A 72 0.78 -10.12 17.04
C ALA A 72 -0.32 -9.19 17.55
N VAL A 73 0.01 -8.40 18.57
CA VAL A 73 -0.87 -7.33 19.05
C VAL A 73 -0.88 -6.19 18.04
N GLY A 74 -2.08 -5.81 17.60
CA GLY A 74 -2.28 -4.66 16.73
C GLY A 74 -2.01 -3.34 17.46
N ARG A 75 -1.69 -2.30 16.68
CA ARG A 75 -1.52 -0.94 17.21
C ARG A 75 -2.61 -0.04 16.65
N THR A 76 -3.12 0.87 17.49
CA THR A 76 -4.04 1.93 17.08
C THR A 76 -3.32 2.98 16.25
N PHE A 77 -4.00 3.49 15.22
CA PHE A 77 -3.46 4.58 14.40
C PHE A 77 -3.90 5.94 14.95
N GLU A 78 -2.96 6.64 15.61
CA GLU A 78 -3.27 7.89 16.31
C GLU A 78 -2.76 9.16 15.59
N SER A 79 -1.95 9.00 14.54
CA SER A 79 -1.13 10.10 13.99
C SER A 79 -1.92 11.17 13.22
N GLY A 80 -3.13 10.88 12.74
CA GLY A 80 -3.87 11.82 11.90
C GLY A 80 -4.91 11.18 11.01
N ALA A 81 -5.29 11.85 9.93
CA ALA A 81 -5.92 11.21 8.79
C ALA A 81 -4.87 10.46 7.98
N LEU A 82 -5.27 9.41 7.27
CA LEU A 82 -4.36 8.60 6.47
C LEU A 82 -3.78 9.39 5.31
N SER A 83 -2.49 9.15 5.04
CA SER A 83 -1.74 9.69 3.92
C SER A 83 -2.55 9.66 2.61
N GLY A 84 -2.50 10.76 1.87
CA GLY A 84 -3.13 10.87 0.55
C GLY A 84 -2.61 9.87 -0.48
N HIS A 85 -1.45 9.26 -0.23
CA HIS A 85 -0.86 8.23 -1.07
C HIS A 85 -1.59 6.87 -0.97
N ILE A 86 -2.30 6.64 0.13
CA ILE A 86 -3.09 5.43 0.35
C ILE A 86 -4.49 5.67 -0.24
N ASN A 87 -4.61 5.61 -1.57
CA ASN A 87 -5.82 5.96 -2.31
C ASN A 87 -6.59 4.73 -2.85
N ARG A 88 -6.09 3.52 -2.62
CA ARG A 88 -6.72 2.24 -2.99
C ARG A 88 -6.55 1.25 -1.85
N LEU A 89 -7.38 0.21 -1.80
CA LEU A 89 -7.37 -0.75 -0.69
C LEU A 89 -7.05 -2.20 -1.12
N LEU A 90 -7.18 -2.55 -2.41
CA LEU A 90 -6.75 -3.87 -2.93
C LEU A 90 -5.30 -4.23 -2.55
N PRO A 91 -4.33 -3.29 -2.55
CA PRO A 91 -2.96 -3.62 -2.13
C PRO A 91 -2.85 -4.17 -0.70
N LEU A 92 -3.78 -3.81 0.20
CA LEU A 92 -3.82 -4.38 1.54
C LEU A 92 -4.13 -5.88 1.48
N LYS A 93 -5.13 -6.26 0.69
CA LYS A 93 -5.53 -7.66 0.52
C LYS A 93 -4.42 -8.49 -0.10
N ILE A 94 -3.82 -8.00 -1.18
CA ILE A 94 -2.68 -8.68 -1.82
C ILE A 94 -1.49 -8.76 -0.85
N GLY A 95 -1.16 -7.69 -0.13
CA GLY A 95 -0.10 -7.72 0.87
C GLY A 95 -0.35 -8.75 1.97
N CYS A 96 -1.61 -8.89 2.42
CA CYS A 96 -2.02 -9.94 3.34
C CYS A 96 -1.82 -11.34 2.74
N ARG A 97 -2.25 -11.59 1.50
CA ARG A 97 -2.05 -12.91 0.86
C ARG A 97 -0.57 -13.27 0.69
N VAL A 98 0.26 -12.31 0.29
CA VAL A 98 1.71 -12.51 0.17
C VAL A 98 2.34 -12.76 1.55
N LEU A 99 1.89 -12.08 2.60
CA LEU A 99 2.36 -12.38 3.95
C LEU A 99 1.97 -13.82 4.35
N TRP A 100 0.75 -14.25 4.06
CA TRP A 100 0.29 -15.60 4.35
C TRP A 100 1.14 -16.67 3.63
N SER A 101 1.47 -16.46 2.36
CA SER A 101 2.33 -17.40 1.62
C SER A 101 3.75 -17.50 2.19
N LEU A 102 4.21 -16.50 2.94
CA LEU A 102 5.53 -16.44 3.58
C LEU A 102 5.57 -16.98 5.01
N LEU A 103 4.43 -17.33 5.61
CA LEU A 103 4.42 -17.90 6.96
C LEU A 103 5.07 -19.29 6.96
N SER A 104 5.82 -19.61 8.01
CA SER A 104 6.30 -20.98 8.26
C SER A 104 5.14 -21.92 8.58
N ASP A 105 5.41 -23.23 8.62
CA ASP A 105 4.40 -24.23 9.01
C ASP A 105 3.93 -24.04 10.46
N GLU A 106 4.78 -23.49 11.32
CA GLU A 106 4.45 -23.09 12.70
C GLU A 106 3.73 -21.73 12.77
N GLY A 107 3.50 -21.08 11.64
CA GLY A 107 2.83 -19.78 11.52
C GLY A 107 3.72 -18.57 11.83
N VAL A 108 5.03 -18.77 11.93
CA VAL A 108 5.99 -17.69 12.19
C VAL A 108 6.18 -16.88 10.91
N GLY A 109 5.99 -15.57 11.00
CA GLY A 109 6.11 -14.70 9.84
C GLY A 109 7.55 -14.30 9.45
N PRO A 110 7.71 -13.69 8.26
CA PRO A 110 9.00 -13.29 7.71
C PRO A 110 9.59 -12.09 8.47
N THR A 111 10.88 -11.84 8.25
CA THR A 111 11.48 -10.55 8.59
C THR A 111 10.91 -9.43 7.70
N ILE A 112 11.03 -8.18 8.16
CA ILE A 112 10.65 -7.01 7.36
C ILE A 112 11.35 -6.98 6.00
N ARG A 113 12.61 -7.44 5.94
CA ARG A 113 13.39 -7.48 4.70
C ARG A 113 12.80 -8.49 3.72
N GLU A 114 12.63 -9.74 4.16
CA GLU A 114 12.08 -10.82 3.34
C GLU A 114 10.69 -10.45 2.80
N PHE A 115 9.80 -9.91 3.64
CA PHE A 115 8.48 -9.51 3.17
C PHE A 115 8.54 -8.39 2.12
N ARG A 116 9.43 -7.41 2.29
CA ARG A 116 9.61 -6.32 1.32
C ARG A 116 10.24 -6.80 0.02
N GLU A 117 11.19 -7.73 0.08
CA GLU A 117 11.84 -8.33 -1.08
C GLU A 117 10.84 -9.15 -1.90
N GLU A 118 9.98 -9.92 -1.24
CA GLU A 118 8.91 -10.67 -1.91
C GLU A 118 7.88 -9.73 -2.57
N MET A 119 7.48 -8.66 -1.87
CA MET A 119 6.62 -7.65 -2.49
C MET A 119 7.31 -6.94 -3.65
N TRP A 120 8.63 -6.68 -3.55
CA TRP A 120 9.39 -6.03 -4.62
C TRP A 120 9.38 -6.87 -5.90
N SER A 121 9.65 -8.17 -5.80
CA SER A 121 9.73 -9.07 -6.95
C SER A 121 8.38 -9.23 -7.68
N ARG A 122 7.27 -9.12 -6.95
CA ARG A 122 5.91 -9.36 -7.48
C ARG A 122 5.21 -8.12 -8.03
N VAL A 123 5.53 -6.93 -7.53
CA VAL A 123 4.71 -5.73 -7.80
C VAL A 123 4.60 -5.40 -9.30
N GLY A 124 5.66 -5.62 -10.08
CA GLY A 124 5.64 -5.41 -11.53
C GLY A 124 4.69 -6.37 -12.25
N SER A 125 4.87 -7.68 -12.03
CA SER A 125 4.06 -8.73 -12.66
C SER A 125 2.59 -8.65 -12.24
N LEU A 126 2.32 -8.40 -10.95
CA LEU A 126 0.96 -8.17 -10.43
C LEU A 126 0.29 -6.98 -11.13
N ARG A 127 1.03 -5.88 -11.32
CA ARG A 127 0.50 -4.71 -12.00
C ARG A 127 0.14 -5.02 -13.47
N ASP A 128 0.97 -5.80 -14.16
CA ASP A 128 0.73 -6.16 -15.56
C ASP A 128 -0.45 -7.12 -15.69
N TYR A 129 -0.56 -8.11 -14.80
CA TYR A 129 -1.71 -9.01 -14.74
C TYR A 129 -3.03 -8.27 -14.49
N LEU A 130 -3.06 -7.38 -13.49
CA LEU A 130 -4.25 -6.57 -13.21
C LEU A 130 -4.59 -5.63 -14.37
N ARG A 131 -3.61 -5.25 -15.21
CA ARG A 131 -3.87 -4.47 -16.42
C ARG A 131 -4.58 -5.34 -17.47
N MET A 132 -4.17 -6.60 -17.64
CA MET A 132 -4.86 -7.54 -18.52
C MET A 132 -6.32 -7.73 -18.09
N ILE A 133 -6.58 -7.96 -16.80
CA ILE A 133 -7.95 -8.02 -16.25
C ILE A 133 -8.73 -6.73 -16.55
N ASP A 134 -8.11 -5.56 -16.36
CA ASP A 134 -8.77 -4.28 -16.67
C ASP A 134 -9.15 -4.14 -18.15
N GLU A 135 -8.36 -4.70 -19.06
CA GLU A 135 -8.55 -4.65 -20.50
C GLU A 135 -9.60 -5.68 -20.95
N ASP A 136 -9.47 -6.93 -20.50
CA ASP A 136 -10.38 -8.04 -20.82
C ASP A 136 -11.81 -7.78 -20.37
N TYR A 137 -11.97 -7.09 -19.23
CA TYR A 137 -13.28 -6.74 -18.68
C TYR A 137 -13.67 -5.27 -18.90
N ALA A 138 -12.93 -4.54 -19.74
CA ALA A 138 -13.20 -3.16 -20.12
C ALA A 138 -13.48 -2.22 -18.92
N ARG A 139 -12.70 -2.36 -17.85
CA ARG A 139 -12.91 -1.60 -16.61
C ARG A 139 -12.77 -0.08 -16.85
N PRO A 140 -13.76 0.72 -16.41
CA PRO A 140 -13.77 2.14 -16.69
C PRO A 140 -12.65 2.88 -15.97
N ARG A 141 -12.28 4.05 -16.52
CA ARG A 141 -11.22 4.90 -15.96
C ARG A 141 -11.64 5.40 -14.56
N GLY A 142 -10.96 4.90 -13.55
CA GLY A 142 -11.29 5.17 -12.15
C GLY A 142 -11.51 3.90 -11.33
N ASP A 143 -11.87 2.80 -11.99
CA ASP A 143 -12.09 1.49 -11.37
C ASP A 143 -11.04 0.45 -11.77
N ARG A 144 -10.05 0.88 -12.57
CA ARG A 144 -8.91 0.07 -13.00
C ARG A 144 -8.08 -0.40 -11.80
N LEU A 145 -7.92 -1.72 -11.70
CA LEU A 145 -7.24 -2.41 -10.62
C LEU A 145 -5.73 -2.14 -10.64
N HIS A 146 -5.11 -2.15 -11.84
CA HIS A 146 -3.66 -1.98 -11.99
C HIS A 146 -3.17 -0.63 -11.47
N ALA A 147 -4.05 0.39 -11.41
CA ALA A 147 -3.72 1.70 -10.90
C ALA A 147 -3.47 1.72 -9.38
N SER A 148 -3.73 0.61 -8.68
CA SER A 148 -3.42 0.41 -7.27
C SER A 148 -1.94 0.05 -7.04
N PHE A 149 -1.22 -0.34 -8.09
CA PHE A 149 0.16 -0.76 -8.04
C PHE A 149 1.08 0.22 -8.78
N PRO A 150 2.32 0.42 -8.31
CA PRO A 150 3.27 1.33 -8.94
C PRO A 150 3.72 0.78 -10.30
N ASN A 151 4.16 1.66 -11.18
CA ASN A 151 4.90 1.22 -12.37
C ASN A 151 6.24 0.57 -11.98
N SER A 152 6.92 -0.03 -12.95
CA SER A 152 8.17 -0.77 -12.75
C SER A 152 9.39 0.10 -12.42
N SER A 153 9.21 1.39 -12.10
CA SER A 153 10.32 2.23 -11.66
C SER A 153 10.64 2.00 -10.18
N ASP A 154 11.92 1.84 -9.86
CA ASP A 154 12.41 1.66 -8.49
C ASP A 154 11.86 2.69 -7.51
N ALA A 155 11.82 3.96 -7.90
CA ALA A 155 11.32 5.03 -7.04
C ALA A 155 9.83 4.86 -6.70
N ALA A 156 9.02 4.40 -7.65
CA ALA A 156 7.61 4.14 -7.43
C ALA A 156 7.39 2.90 -6.56
N ILE A 157 8.15 1.81 -6.81
CA ILE A 157 8.10 0.59 -5.98
C ILE A 157 8.54 0.89 -4.54
N LYS A 158 9.67 1.60 -4.34
CA LYS A 158 10.13 2.03 -3.00
C LYS A 158 9.06 2.84 -2.27
N ARG A 159 8.38 3.76 -2.97
CA ARG A 159 7.28 4.54 -2.40
C ARG A 159 6.11 3.64 -2.02
N PHE A 160 5.69 2.73 -2.91
CA PHE A 160 4.62 1.78 -2.64
C PHE A 160 4.92 0.94 -1.40
N LEU A 161 6.09 0.32 -1.32
CA LEU A 161 6.49 -0.49 -0.16
C LEU A 161 6.46 0.30 1.15
N ASN A 162 6.90 1.57 1.11
CA ASN A 162 6.91 2.42 2.30
C ASN A 162 5.52 2.91 2.71
N GLN A 163 4.61 3.12 1.76
CA GLN A 163 3.27 3.66 2.05
C GLN A 163 2.26 2.56 2.34
N TYR A 164 2.32 1.43 1.64
CA TYR A 164 1.34 0.35 1.73
C TYR A 164 1.80 -0.81 2.61
N ILE A 165 3.02 -1.29 2.40
CA ILE A 165 3.48 -2.56 2.99
C ILE A 165 4.03 -2.31 4.39
N ILE A 166 5.28 -1.83 4.47
CA ILE A 166 5.92 -1.50 5.74
C ILE A 166 7.14 -0.62 5.48
N ARG A 167 7.18 0.56 6.10
CA ARG A 167 8.36 1.39 6.22
C ARG A 167 9.07 1.04 7.52
N LYS A 168 10.30 0.55 7.41
CA LYS A 168 11.20 0.45 8.55
C LYS A 168 11.65 1.85 8.96
N SER A 169 11.41 2.25 10.22
CA SER A 169 11.93 3.50 10.78
C SER A 169 12.98 3.17 11.83
N GLY A 170 14.26 3.38 11.49
CA GLY A 170 15.38 3.24 12.43
C GLY A 170 15.66 1.82 12.92
N LEU A 171 16.34 1.72 14.06
CA LEU A 171 16.70 0.46 14.74
C LEU A 171 15.53 -0.15 15.52
N ASN A 172 14.51 0.65 15.88
CA ASN A 172 13.40 0.20 16.70
C ASN A 172 12.19 -0.19 15.83
N ALA A 173 11.80 -1.47 15.88
CA ALA A 173 10.63 -2.00 15.20
C ALA A 173 9.33 -1.22 15.51
N GLU A 174 9.25 -0.63 16.70
CA GLU A 174 8.09 0.12 17.19
C GLU A 174 7.74 1.38 16.39
N GLN A 175 8.67 1.90 15.60
CA GLN A 175 8.43 3.07 14.76
C GLN A 175 8.08 2.69 13.31
N SER A 176 7.92 1.40 13.02
CA SER A 176 7.52 0.96 11.69
C SER A 176 6.12 1.47 11.37
N SER A 177 5.92 1.91 10.12
CA SER A 177 4.66 2.50 9.66
C SER A 177 4.27 1.95 8.30
N GLY A 178 3.09 2.30 7.79
CA GLY A 178 2.62 1.90 6.47
C GLY A 178 1.22 1.31 6.57
N ALA A 179 0.47 1.34 5.47
CA ALA A 179 -0.96 1.08 5.51
C ALA A 179 -1.33 -0.25 6.17
N MET A 180 -0.60 -1.34 5.93
CA MET A 180 -0.92 -2.61 6.61
C MET A 180 -0.78 -2.52 8.15
N ILE A 181 0.19 -1.75 8.67
CA ILE A 181 0.30 -1.46 10.12
C ILE A 181 -0.75 -0.44 10.55
N ASP A 182 -0.96 0.63 9.78
CA ASP A 182 -1.87 1.72 10.13
C ASP A 182 -3.34 1.24 10.20
N PHE A 183 -3.72 0.26 9.36
CA PHE A 183 -5.00 -0.42 9.43
C PHE A 183 -5.03 -1.53 10.48
N GLY A 184 -3.93 -1.77 11.21
CA GLY A 184 -3.83 -2.80 12.23
C GLY A 184 -3.95 -4.21 11.67
N LEU A 185 -3.60 -4.46 10.40
CA LEU A 185 -3.65 -5.79 9.77
C LEU A 185 -2.41 -6.63 10.15
N ILE A 186 -1.28 -5.97 10.35
CA ILE A 186 -0.02 -6.63 10.74
C ILE A 186 0.63 -5.89 11.90
N GLY A 187 1.39 -6.63 12.69
CA GLY A 187 2.26 -6.11 13.74
C GLY A 187 3.68 -6.66 13.60
N ILE A 188 4.59 -6.13 14.41
CA ILE A 188 5.91 -6.71 14.58
C ILE A 188 5.93 -7.45 15.91
N SER A 189 6.17 -8.76 15.86
CA SER A 189 6.31 -9.60 17.06
C SER A 189 7.56 -9.23 17.85
N ASP A 190 7.66 -9.74 19.08
CA ASP A 190 8.81 -9.53 19.98
C ASP A 190 10.14 -10.02 19.38
N THR A 191 10.07 -10.96 18.44
CA THR A 191 11.25 -11.47 17.70
C THR A 191 11.62 -10.62 16.48
N GLY A 192 10.93 -9.50 16.25
CA GLY A 192 11.17 -8.60 15.11
C GLY A 192 10.58 -9.09 13.79
N ARG A 193 9.71 -10.10 13.82
CA ARG A 193 9.06 -10.69 12.63
C ARG A 193 7.70 -10.07 12.37
N VAL A 194 7.35 -9.93 11.09
CA VAL A 194 6.04 -9.43 10.65
C VAL A 194 5.01 -10.52 10.87
N GLN A 195 3.97 -10.24 11.65
CA GLN A 195 2.92 -11.20 11.98
C GLN A 195 1.55 -10.57 11.76
N PHE A 196 0.55 -11.38 11.41
CA PHE A 196 -0.84 -10.92 11.38
C PHE A 196 -1.31 -10.49 12.76
N THR A 197 -2.20 -9.50 12.80
CA THR A 197 -3.10 -9.31 13.93
C THR A 197 -4.35 -10.19 13.74
N GLU A 198 -5.25 -10.23 14.73
CA GLU A 198 -6.56 -10.88 14.54
C GLU A 198 -7.34 -10.26 13.37
N VAL A 199 -7.33 -8.93 13.25
CA VAL A 199 -8.00 -8.21 12.16
C VAL A 199 -7.40 -8.58 10.81
N GLY A 200 -6.07 -8.62 10.70
CA GLY A 200 -5.40 -9.01 9.46
C GLY A 200 -5.60 -10.47 9.10
N ARG A 201 -5.63 -11.37 10.09
CA ARG A 201 -5.97 -12.79 9.88
C ARG A 201 -7.37 -12.92 9.32
N ASN A 202 -8.36 -12.30 9.94
CA ASN A 202 -9.75 -12.33 9.49
C ASN A 202 -9.89 -11.73 8.09
N PHE A 203 -9.28 -10.57 7.85
CA PHE A 203 -9.26 -9.93 6.54
C PHE A 203 -8.62 -10.82 5.46
N SER A 204 -7.54 -11.54 5.80
CA SER A 204 -6.87 -12.48 4.88
C SER A 204 -7.76 -13.64 4.49
N LEU A 205 -8.61 -14.14 5.39
CA LEU A 205 -9.51 -15.27 5.18
C LEU A 205 -10.76 -14.94 4.34
N LEU A 206 -11.18 -13.69 4.27
CA LEU A 206 -12.32 -13.29 3.45
C LEU A 206 -12.06 -13.54 1.96
N SER A 207 -13.08 -13.96 1.22
CA SER A 207 -12.96 -14.07 -0.25
C SER A 207 -12.87 -12.67 -0.87
N ASN A 208 -12.00 -12.53 -1.88
CA ASN A 208 -11.83 -11.30 -2.64
C ASN A 208 -12.22 -11.50 -4.11
N PRO A 209 -13.05 -10.62 -4.70
CA PRO A 209 -13.54 -10.82 -6.07
C PRO A 209 -12.47 -10.70 -7.16
N VAL A 210 -11.33 -10.08 -6.86
CA VAL A 210 -10.22 -9.98 -7.81
C VAL A 210 -9.32 -11.20 -7.72
N LEU A 211 -9.13 -11.79 -6.54
CA LEU A 211 -8.20 -12.89 -6.34
C LEU A 211 -8.86 -14.26 -6.52
N ASP A 212 -10.04 -14.43 -5.94
CA ASP A 212 -10.65 -15.74 -5.69
C ASP A 212 -11.79 -16.07 -6.67
N GLU A 213 -12.34 -15.08 -7.39
CA GLU A 213 -13.42 -15.30 -8.37
C GLU A 213 -12.87 -15.33 -9.81
N GLU A 214 -13.36 -16.27 -10.62
CA GLU A 214 -12.92 -16.45 -12.03
C GLU A 214 -13.33 -15.30 -12.95
N ASP A 215 -14.44 -14.62 -12.67
CA ASP A 215 -14.96 -13.58 -13.57
C ASP A 215 -14.24 -12.24 -13.44
N HIS A 216 -13.45 -12.04 -12.36
CA HIS A 216 -12.72 -10.81 -12.00
C HIS A 216 -13.46 -9.48 -12.25
N ARG A 217 -14.80 -9.48 -12.36
CA ARG A 217 -15.64 -8.29 -12.65
C ARG A 217 -16.06 -7.58 -11.38
N GLY A 218 -15.96 -8.27 -10.25
CA GLY A 218 -16.33 -7.76 -8.94
C GLY A 218 -15.56 -6.50 -8.50
N PRO A 219 -16.00 -5.83 -7.43
CA PRO A 219 -15.28 -4.71 -6.85
C PRO A 219 -13.88 -5.12 -6.36
N SER A 220 -13.02 -4.13 -6.11
CA SER A 220 -11.66 -4.38 -5.60
C SER A 220 -11.61 -4.96 -4.18
N LEU A 221 -12.72 -4.88 -3.44
CA LEU A 221 -12.96 -5.51 -2.14
C LEU A 221 -14.38 -6.09 -2.13
N SER A 222 -14.58 -7.28 -1.57
CA SER A 222 -15.91 -7.85 -1.30
C SER A 222 -16.69 -7.05 -0.26
N ALA A 223 -17.99 -7.32 -0.12
CA ALA A 223 -18.83 -6.67 0.88
C ALA A 223 -18.32 -6.90 2.31
N ASP A 224 -17.91 -8.13 2.63
CA ASP A 224 -17.39 -8.48 3.95
C ASP A 224 -16.05 -7.77 4.24
N GLU A 225 -15.18 -7.69 3.22
CA GLU A 225 -13.92 -6.95 3.32
C GLU A 225 -14.17 -5.45 3.57
N GLN A 226 -15.14 -4.86 2.86
CA GLN A 226 -15.53 -3.46 3.06
C GLN A 226 -16.04 -3.22 4.48
N VAL A 227 -16.91 -4.10 5.00
CA VAL A 227 -17.46 -4.00 6.36
C VAL A 227 -16.35 -4.09 7.40
N LEU A 228 -15.44 -5.07 7.28
CA LEU A 228 -14.34 -5.24 8.22
C LEU A 228 -13.44 -4.00 8.25
N ILE A 229 -12.99 -3.51 7.09
CA ILE A 229 -12.11 -2.34 7.02
C ILE A 229 -12.82 -1.08 7.50
N LEU A 230 -14.10 -0.91 7.17
CA LEU A 230 -14.89 0.23 7.65
C LEU A 230 -15.04 0.21 9.17
N SER A 231 -15.29 -0.97 9.77
CA SER A 231 -15.33 -1.16 11.22
C SER A 231 -14.00 -0.76 11.86
N GLN A 232 -12.89 -1.22 11.29
CA GLN A 232 -11.54 -0.90 11.75
C GLN A 232 -11.26 0.61 11.70
N ILE A 233 -11.63 1.29 10.61
CA ILE A 233 -11.47 2.74 10.52
C ILE A 233 -12.30 3.47 11.60
N ARG A 234 -13.55 3.04 11.80
CA ARG A 234 -14.45 3.67 12.77
C ARG A 234 -13.96 3.51 14.21
N THR A 235 -13.44 2.34 14.57
CA THR A 235 -13.06 1.96 15.93
C THR A 235 -11.63 2.40 16.27
N GLU A 236 -10.68 2.08 15.40
CA GLU A 236 -9.24 2.21 15.69
C GLU A 236 -8.57 3.41 15.00
N MET A 237 -9.26 4.09 14.06
CA MET A 237 -8.70 5.18 13.24
C MET A 237 -9.56 6.44 13.29
N MET A 238 -9.94 6.88 14.49
CA MET A 238 -10.95 7.90 14.69
C MET A 238 -10.70 9.23 13.96
N ARG A 239 -9.44 9.63 13.76
CA ARG A 239 -9.10 10.85 13.00
C ARG A 239 -9.37 10.70 11.51
N GLU A 240 -9.09 9.52 10.94
CA GLU A 240 -9.45 9.18 9.56
C GLU A 240 -10.97 9.10 9.40
N TRP A 241 -11.67 8.45 10.33
CA TRP A 241 -13.13 8.41 10.33
C TRP A 241 -13.77 9.81 10.30
N LYS A 242 -13.29 10.72 11.17
CA LYS A 242 -13.74 12.12 11.18
C LYS A 242 -13.47 12.83 9.86
N PHE A 243 -12.34 12.53 9.21
CA PHE A 243 -12.02 13.09 7.91
C PHE A 243 -12.94 12.56 6.80
N MET A 244 -13.15 11.23 6.73
CA MET A 244 -14.09 10.61 5.80
C MET A 244 -15.50 11.17 5.96
N ARG A 245 -16.02 11.24 7.19
CA ARG A 245 -17.32 11.86 7.47
C ARG A 245 -17.42 13.30 7.00
N HIS A 246 -16.40 14.12 7.25
CA HIS A 246 -16.41 15.52 6.80
C HIS A 246 -16.50 15.65 5.27
N VAL A 247 -15.88 14.72 4.55
CA VAL A 247 -15.94 14.66 3.08
C VAL A 247 -17.30 14.14 2.62
N LEU A 248 -17.83 13.07 3.22
CA LEU A 248 -19.17 12.53 2.90
C LEU A 248 -20.26 13.57 3.11
N ASP A 249 -20.26 14.25 4.26
CA ASP A 249 -21.17 15.35 4.55
C ASP A 249 -21.04 16.46 3.50
N GLY A 250 -19.81 16.80 3.10
CA GLY A 250 -19.54 17.73 2.02
C GLY A 250 -20.20 17.34 0.70
N ILE A 251 -20.04 16.08 0.28
CA ILE A 251 -20.65 15.58 -0.95
C ILE A 251 -22.18 15.60 -0.83
N HIS A 252 -22.72 15.19 0.31
CA HIS A 252 -24.16 15.15 0.56
C HIS A 252 -24.81 16.53 0.45
N VAL A 253 -24.17 17.59 0.96
CA VAL A 253 -24.68 18.98 0.89
C VAL A 253 -24.27 19.74 -0.38
N GLY A 254 -23.67 19.06 -1.38
CA GLY A 254 -23.41 19.64 -2.70
C GLY A 254 -21.97 20.10 -2.98
N SER A 255 -21.03 19.91 -2.06
CA SER A 255 -19.58 19.99 -2.37
C SER A 255 -19.15 18.68 -3.04
N ASN A 256 -19.59 18.46 -4.28
CA ASN A 256 -19.52 17.16 -4.95
C ASN A 256 -18.57 17.13 -6.16
N THR A 257 -17.76 18.16 -6.36
CA THR A 257 -16.74 18.24 -7.42
C THR A 257 -15.34 18.26 -6.82
N PRO A 258 -14.28 17.89 -7.57
CA PRO A 258 -12.91 17.98 -7.06
C PRO A 258 -12.57 19.37 -6.50
N THR A 259 -12.97 20.43 -7.20
CA THR A 259 -12.70 21.82 -6.81
C THR A 259 -13.47 22.23 -5.56
N SER A 260 -14.78 21.96 -5.51
CA SER A 260 -15.60 22.31 -4.33
C SER A 260 -15.18 21.53 -3.09
N LEU A 261 -14.84 20.24 -3.23
CA LEU A 261 -14.29 19.43 -2.14
C LEU A 261 -12.94 19.95 -1.65
N LEU A 262 -12.04 20.34 -2.55
CA LEU A 262 -10.75 20.89 -2.15
C LEU A 262 -10.94 22.19 -1.35
N ALA A 263 -11.84 23.07 -1.80
CA ALA A 263 -12.16 24.30 -1.07
C ALA A 263 -12.72 24.01 0.32
N ARG A 264 -13.60 23.00 0.45
CA ARG A 264 -14.15 22.57 1.74
C ARG A 264 -13.07 22.01 2.67
N ILE A 265 -12.23 21.10 2.17
CA ILE A 265 -11.12 20.52 2.94
C ILE A 265 -10.16 21.62 3.40
N ASN A 266 -9.85 22.59 2.54
CA ASN A 266 -8.98 23.72 2.87
C ASN A 266 -9.47 24.53 4.07
N ARG A 267 -10.78 24.82 4.14
CA ARG A 267 -11.35 25.58 5.25
C ARG A 267 -11.18 24.90 6.60
N ARG A 268 -11.14 23.56 6.64
CA ARG A 268 -11.08 22.78 7.90
C ARG A 268 -9.69 22.26 8.25
N TYR A 269 -8.88 21.97 7.25
CA TYR A 269 -7.58 21.30 7.43
C TYR A 269 -6.39 22.05 6.82
N GLY A 270 -6.62 23.13 6.08
CA GLY A 270 -5.56 23.90 5.42
C GLY A 270 -4.71 24.74 6.38
N PRO A 271 -3.88 25.66 5.84
CA PRO A 271 -2.97 26.48 6.62
C PRO A 271 -3.70 27.32 7.69
N GLY A 272 -3.13 27.40 8.89
CA GLY A 272 -3.70 28.14 10.03
C GLY A 272 -4.82 27.40 10.77
N THR A 273 -5.11 26.15 10.42
CA THR A 273 -6.02 25.26 11.16
C THR A 273 -5.24 24.37 12.12
N LYS A 274 -5.94 23.57 12.95
CA LYS A 274 -5.29 22.59 13.83
C LYS A 274 -4.48 21.52 13.08
N ALA A 275 -4.88 21.19 11.85
CA ALA A 275 -4.18 20.19 11.03
C ALA A 275 -3.04 20.80 10.19
N ASP A 276 -3.16 22.08 9.84
CA ASP A 276 -2.15 22.89 9.14
C ASP A 276 -1.57 22.23 7.87
N TRP A 277 -2.42 21.58 7.07
CA TRP A 277 -1.97 20.96 5.84
C TRP A 277 -1.59 22.03 4.82
N SER A 278 -0.38 21.90 4.26
CA SER A 278 0.08 22.79 3.21
C SER A 278 -0.78 22.68 1.94
N ALA A 279 -0.74 23.74 1.12
CA ALA A 279 -1.43 23.77 -0.17
C ALA A 279 -1.01 22.61 -1.10
N SER A 280 0.22 22.10 -0.98
CA SER A 280 0.70 20.96 -1.75
C SER A 280 0.18 19.61 -1.25
N VAL A 281 -0.09 19.45 0.05
CA VAL A 281 -0.57 18.18 0.64
C VAL A 281 -2.06 17.95 0.39
N MET A 282 -2.88 19.01 0.43
CA MET A 282 -4.34 18.86 0.37
C MET A 282 -4.90 18.16 -0.88
N PRO A 283 -4.42 18.42 -2.11
CA PRO A 283 -4.90 17.69 -3.28
C PRO A 283 -4.67 16.17 -3.17
N HIS A 284 -3.57 15.76 -2.52
CA HIS A 284 -3.28 14.36 -2.24
C HIS A 284 -4.22 13.81 -1.19
N MET A 285 -4.44 14.53 -0.08
CA MET A 285 -5.39 14.09 0.97
C MET A 285 -6.80 13.90 0.42
N ARG A 286 -7.29 14.85 -0.39
CA ARG A 286 -8.59 14.75 -1.10
C ARG A 286 -8.64 13.51 -1.98
N SER A 287 -7.60 13.27 -2.79
CA SER A 287 -7.59 12.15 -3.73
C SER A 287 -7.48 10.81 -3.00
N GLY A 288 -6.73 10.76 -1.90
CA GLY A 288 -6.59 9.59 -1.03
C GLY A 288 -7.90 9.18 -0.40
N VAL A 289 -8.56 10.09 0.33
CA VAL A 289 -9.81 9.80 1.02
C VAL A 289 -10.94 9.44 0.05
N LEU A 290 -11.04 10.12 -1.09
CA LEU A 290 -12.03 9.77 -2.13
C LEU A 290 -11.80 8.36 -2.67
N GLY A 291 -10.55 7.99 -2.94
CA GLY A 291 -10.22 6.66 -3.44
C GLY A 291 -10.52 5.56 -2.42
N ARG A 292 -10.23 5.79 -1.14
CA ARG A 292 -10.60 4.87 -0.03
C ARG A 292 -12.12 4.74 0.10
N MET A 293 -12.86 5.85 0.14
CA MET A 293 -14.32 5.84 0.23
C MET A 293 -14.98 5.17 -0.98
N GLN A 294 -14.40 5.28 -2.17
CA GLN A 294 -14.88 4.57 -3.35
C GLN A 294 -14.64 3.06 -3.23
N ALA A 295 -13.47 2.63 -2.75
CA ALA A 295 -13.17 1.22 -2.49
C ALA A 295 -14.07 0.61 -1.39
N LEU A 296 -14.52 1.42 -0.44
CA LEU A 296 -15.46 1.04 0.63
C LEU A 296 -16.94 1.19 0.22
N GLY A 297 -17.24 1.47 -1.05
CA GLY A 297 -18.61 1.58 -1.54
C GLY A 297 -19.39 2.78 -0.97
N LEU A 298 -18.73 3.77 -0.38
CA LEU A 298 -19.37 4.94 0.23
C LEU A 298 -19.63 6.07 -0.77
N VAL A 299 -18.79 6.16 -1.80
CA VAL A 299 -18.91 7.19 -2.84
C VAL A 299 -18.82 6.58 -4.23
N LYS A 300 -19.70 7.04 -5.12
CA LYS A 300 -19.63 6.78 -6.56
C LYS A 300 -19.12 8.01 -7.27
N ARG A 301 -18.29 7.78 -8.29
CA ARG A 301 -17.80 8.81 -9.20
C ARG A 301 -18.61 8.73 -10.49
N THR A 302 -19.16 9.87 -10.93
CA THR A 302 -19.91 9.98 -12.18
C THR A 302 -19.28 11.03 -13.09
N PHE A 303 -19.27 10.78 -14.40
CA PHE A 303 -18.89 11.77 -15.40
C PHE A 303 -20.15 12.39 -15.99
N ILE A 304 -20.30 13.70 -15.83
CA ILE A 304 -21.42 14.48 -16.38
C ILE A 304 -20.80 15.60 -17.22
N GLU A 305 -21.05 15.60 -18.53
CA GLU A 305 -20.61 16.68 -19.44
C GLU A 305 -19.12 17.06 -19.29
N ASN A 306 -18.23 16.07 -19.31
CA ASN A 306 -16.78 16.21 -19.10
C ASN A 306 -16.34 16.67 -17.69
N ARG A 307 -17.26 16.71 -16.72
CA ARG A 307 -16.98 17.04 -15.32
C ARG A 307 -17.11 15.79 -14.46
N VAL A 308 -16.26 15.71 -13.44
CA VAL A 308 -16.32 14.67 -12.43
C VAL A 308 -17.17 15.15 -11.28
N GLU A 309 -18.20 14.37 -10.95
CA GLU A 309 -18.99 14.54 -9.75
C GLU A 309 -18.92 13.29 -8.87
N TYR A 310 -19.10 13.50 -7.58
CA TYR A 310 -19.16 12.46 -6.56
C TYR A 310 -20.57 12.37 -6.01
N ARG A 311 -21.04 11.16 -5.73
CA ARG A 311 -22.34 10.92 -5.11
C ARG A 311 -22.17 9.97 -3.93
N VAL A 312 -22.79 10.31 -2.81
CA VAL A 312 -22.88 9.40 -1.66
C VAL A 312 -23.77 8.20 -2.01
N THR A 313 -23.43 7.01 -1.52
CA THR A 313 -24.26 5.81 -1.67
C THR A 313 -25.27 5.69 -0.53
N PRO A 314 -26.28 4.81 -0.64
CA PRO A 314 -27.19 4.54 0.48
C PRO A 314 -26.47 4.13 1.77
N LEU A 315 -25.40 3.33 1.68
CA LEU A 315 -24.57 2.96 2.82
C LEU A 315 -23.95 4.20 3.50
N ALA A 316 -23.47 5.16 2.72
CA ALA A 316 -22.92 6.40 3.26
C ALA A 316 -23.99 7.29 3.93
N LEU A 317 -25.25 7.26 3.47
CA LEU A 317 -26.34 7.98 4.12
C LEU A 317 -26.63 7.40 5.51
N VAL A 318 -26.70 6.07 5.63
CA VAL A 318 -26.87 5.40 6.94
C VAL A 318 -25.76 5.80 7.91
N ILE A 319 -24.51 5.89 7.43
CA ILE A 319 -23.37 6.34 8.24
C ILE A 319 -23.51 7.79 8.71
N LEU A 320 -24.02 8.68 7.84
CA LEU A 320 -24.23 10.09 8.19
C LEU A 320 -25.36 10.24 9.23
N GLU A 321 -26.42 9.45 9.10
CA GLU A 321 -27.62 9.47 9.97
C GLU A 321 -27.37 8.83 11.34
N ALA A 322 -26.56 7.78 11.43
CA ALA A 322 -26.35 7.00 12.65
C ALA A 322 -25.72 7.76 13.85
N ASP A 323 -25.19 8.97 13.64
CA ASP A 323 -24.63 9.83 14.71
C ASP A 323 -25.46 11.13 14.91
N VAL A 324 -26.70 11.21 14.36
CA VAL A 324 -27.65 12.31 14.62
C VAL A 324 -28.52 12.03 15.86
N VAL A 325 -28.32 10.89 16.52
CA VAL A 325 -28.97 10.48 17.78
C VAL A 325 -27.95 10.46 18.91
#